data_AF-A0A318A4K2-F1
#
_entry.id   AF-A0A318A4K2-F1
#
_cell.length_a   1.000
_cell.length_b   1.000
_cell.length_c   1.000
_cell.angle_alpha   90.00
_cell.angle_beta   90.00
_cell.angle_gamma   90.00
#
_symmetry.space_group_name_H-M   'P 1'
#
loop_
_entity.id
_entity.type
_entity.pdbx_description
1 polymer ?
#
loop_
_entity_poly.entity_id
_entity_poly.type
_entity_poly.pdbx_seq_one_letter_code
_entity_poly.pdbx_strand_id
1 'polypeptide(L)'
;MYHYSPSAPDTALPEYAPVSNAETLHPPLQHPVSVPAPTVQAFQLADVEITPISPTEWRVADHAIQHDDPSALLGFIQIVGSAFEVTNLGRPRERAYFSSFDRATASLLTRGVLA
;
A
#
# COMPACT_ATOMS: atom_id res chain seq x y z
N MET A 1 11.75 27.55 65.17
CA MET A 1 12.82 27.86 64.20
C MET A 1 14.14 27.64 64.90
N TYR A 2 15.01 26.74 64.41
CA TYR A 2 16.43 27.00 64.11
C TYR A 2 16.88 25.89 63.14
N HIS A 3 17.37 26.35 62.00
CA HIS A 3 18.03 25.60 60.96
C HIS A 3 19.39 25.07 61.46
N TYR A 4 19.87 23.96 60.90
CA TYR A 4 21.13 23.86 60.13
C TYR A 4 21.65 22.42 60.15
N SER A 5 21.79 21.85 58.95
CA SER A 5 22.70 20.73 58.67
C SER A 5 24.15 21.12 58.91
N PRO A 6 24.99 20.16 59.30
CA PRO A 6 26.38 20.13 58.84
C PRO A 6 26.76 18.79 58.21
N SER A 7 27.75 18.89 57.32
CA SER A 7 28.22 17.95 56.31
C SER A 7 28.96 16.69 56.82
N ALA A 8 29.15 15.75 55.88
CA ALA A 8 29.74 14.41 55.94
C ALA A 8 31.09 14.26 56.66
N PRO A 9 31.53 12.99 56.83
CA PRO A 9 32.82 12.65 56.23
C PRO A 9 32.81 11.38 55.37
N ASP A 10 33.68 11.46 54.37
CA ASP A 10 34.22 10.45 53.49
C ASP A 10 34.81 9.26 54.27
N THR A 11 34.45 8.02 53.93
CA THR A 11 35.23 6.83 54.32
C THR A 11 35.13 5.79 53.22
N ALA A 12 36.12 5.87 52.33
CA ALA A 12 36.84 4.82 51.59
C ALA A 12 36.27 3.39 51.46
N LEU A 13 36.27 2.95 50.20
CA LEU A 13 36.08 1.59 49.66
C LEU A 13 37.08 0.55 50.18
N PRO A 14 36.81 -0.76 49.94
CA PRO A 14 37.77 -1.48 49.10
C PRO A 14 37.15 -2.32 47.97
N GLU A 15 38.01 -2.51 46.97
CA GLU A 15 37.90 -3.25 45.72
C GLU A 15 37.42 -4.71 45.85
N TYR A 16 36.53 -5.10 44.94
CA TYR A 16 36.73 -6.28 44.10
C TYR A 16 36.25 -5.96 42.68
N ALA A 17 37.19 -5.61 41.80
CA ALA A 17 37.05 -5.86 40.36
C ALA A 17 37.34 -7.37 40.10
N PRO A 18 37.29 -7.92 38.87
CA PRO A 18 36.66 -7.49 37.61
C PRO A 18 35.80 -8.61 36.96
N VAL A 19 34.91 -8.28 36.01
CA VAL A 19 34.89 -8.96 34.71
C VAL A 19 34.44 -7.95 33.65
N SER A 20 35.45 -7.32 33.05
CA SER A 20 35.32 -6.58 31.82
C SER A 20 35.11 -7.60 30.70
N ASN A 21 33.85 -7.86 30.32
CA ASN A 21 33.58 -8.43 29.02
C ASN A 21 33.75 -7.29 28.02
N ALA A 22 35.00 -7.10 27.58
CA ALA A 22 35.33 -6.31 26.43
C ALA A 22 34.76 -7.01 25.19
N GLU A 23 33.45 -6.89 24.96
CA GLU A 23 32.88 -7.08 23.64
C GLU A 23 32.71 -5.70 23.03
N THR A 24 33.81 -5.25 22.45
CA THR A 24 33.84 -4.19 21.45
C THR A 24 32.95 -4.62 20.28
N LEU A 25 31.65 -4.35 20.39
CA LEU A 25 30.73 -4.39 19.27
C LEU A 25 30.45 -2.94 18.88
N HIS A 26 31.21 -2.47 17.91
CA HIS A 26 30.85 -1.26 17.18
C HIS A 26 29.42 -1.43 16.65
N PRO A 27 28.55 -0.41 16.73
CA PRO A 27 27.29 -0.46 16.00
C PRO A 27 27.64 -0.61 14.51
N PRO A 28 27.18 -1.66 13.80
CA PRO A 28 27.25 -1.60 12.36
C PRO A 28 26.40 -0.41 11.93
N LEU A 29 27.00 0.48 11.14
CA LEU A 29 26.31 1.53 10.40
C LEU A 29 24.99 0.94 9.88
N GLN A 30 23.86 1.46 10.36
CA GLN A 30 22.55 1.09 9.86
C GLN A 30 22.46 1.58 8.41
N HIS A 31 22.98 0.78 7.49
CA HIS A 31 22.44 0.78 6.14
C HIS A 31 20.94 0.54 6.28
N PRO A 32 20.07 1.31 5.60
CA PRO A 32 18.68 0.93 5.53
C PRO A 32 18.66 -0.47 4.92
N VAL A 33 18.34 -1.47 5.75
CA VAL A 33 17.80 -2.73 5.26
C VAL A 33 16.61 -2.30 4.42
N SER A 34 16.79 -2.36 3.10
CA SER A 34 15.68 -2.43 2.17
C SER A 34 14.97 -3.71 2.56
N VAL A 35 14.04 -3.59 3.49
CA VAL A 35 12.97 -4.57 3.64
C VAL A 35 12.40 -4.63 2.22
N PRO A 36 12.42 -5.77 1.52
CA PRO A 36 11.51 -5.90 0.42
C PRO A 36 10.14 -5.65 1.06
N ALA A 37 9.48 -4.56 0.65
CA ALA A 37 8.05 -4.44 0.90
C ALA A 37 7.44 -5.79 0.56
N PRO A 38 6.47 -6.32 1.34
CA PRO A 38 5.79 -7.53 0.92
C PRO A 38 5.38 -7.29 -0.52
N THR A 39 5.97 -8.04 -1.44
CA THR A 39 5.53 -8.07 -2.83
C THR A 39 4.11 -8.58 -2.70
N VAL A 40 3.18 -7.64 -2.58
CA VAL A 40 1.78 -7.88 -2.89
C VAL A 40 1.86 -8.45 -4.29
N GLN A 41 1.73 -9.77 -4.37
CA GLN A 41 1.60 -10.46 -5.63
C GLN A 41 0.41 -9.76 -6.29
N ALA A 42 0.71 -8.91 -7.25
CA ALA A 42 -0.27 -8.39 -8.16
C ALA A 42 -0.77 -9.62 -8.89
N PHE A 43 -1.87 -10.20 -8.41
CA PHE A 43 -2.71 -11.03 -9.24
C PHE A 43 -2.93 -10.19 -10.51
N GLN A 44 -2.31 -10.60 -11.61
CA GLN A 44 -2.53 -9.99 -12.92
C GLN A 44 -3.95 -10.39 -13.32
N LEU A 45 -4.95 -9.79 -12.65
CA LEU A 45 -6.35 -10.22 -12.72
C LEU A 45 -6.92 -9.92 -14.11
N ALA A 46 -6.35 -8.95 -14.81
CA ALA A 46 -6.14 -8.89 -16.26
C ALA A 46 -5.19 -7.71 -16.52
N ASP A 47 -4.55 -7.72 -17.69
CA ASP A 47 -3.68 -6.66 -18.18
C ASP A 47 -4.56 -5.45 -18.56
N VAL A 48 -5.05 -4.71 -17.57
CA VAL A 48 -5.89 -3.52 -17.77
C VAL A 48 -5.27 -2.28 -17.14
N GLU A 49 -5.37 -1.17 -17.86
CA GLU A 49 -5.03 0.16 -17.40
C GLU A 49 -6.25 0.79 -16.71
N ILE A 50 -6.06 1.27 -15.49
CA ILE A 50 -7.09 2.00 -14.74
C ILE A 50 -6.60 3.42 -14.53
N THR A 51 -7.20 4.37 -15.23
CA THR A 51 -6.80 5.78 -15.20
C THR A 51 -7.89 6.61 -14.51
N PRO A 52 -7.59 7.35 -13.42
CA PRO A 52 -8.58 8.24 -12.82
C PRO A 52 -8.91 9.39 -13.78
N ILE A 53 -10.20 9.65 -13.99
CA ILE A 53 -10.72 10.81 -14.72
C ILE A 53 -11.11 11.92 -13.73
N SER A 54 -11.68 11.52 -12.60
CA SER A 54 -12.05 12.38 -11.48
C SER A 54 -11.89 11.63 -10.15
N PRO A 55 -12.10 12.26 -8.98
CA PRO A 55 -12.06 11.57 -7.69
C PRO A 55 -13.07 10.41 -7.55
N THR A 56 -14.11 10.40 -8.40
CA THR A 56 -15.21 9.44 -8.33
C THR A 56 -15.36 8.62 -9.61
N GLU A 57 -14.47 8.77 -10.58
CA GLU A 57 -14.63 8.16 -11.91
C GLU A 57 -13.29 7.72 -12.49
N TRP A 58 -13.29 6.53 -13.08
CA TRP A 58 -12.12 5.89 -13.67
C TRP A 58 -12.42 5.36 -15.07
N ARG A 59 -11.47 5.57 -15.96
CA ARG A 59 -11.35 4.91 -17.25
C ARG A 59 -10.73 3.53 -17.03
N VAL A 60 -11.28 2.52 -17.68
CA VAL A 60 -10.71 1.17 -17.70
C VAL A 60 -10.45 0.77 -19.16
N ALA A 61 -9.20 0.44 -19.47
CA ALA A 61 -8.76 0.08 -20.80
C ALA A 61 -7.93 -1.23 -20.80
N ASP A 62 -7.94 -1.95 -21.92
CA ASP A 62 -7.07 -3.10 -22.19
C ASP A 62 -5.63 -2.57 -22.41
N HIS A 63 -4.71 -2.93 -21.52
CA HIS A 63 -3.31 -2.44 -21.56
C HIS A 63 -2.50 -3.12 -22.68
N ALA A 64 -3.00 -4.22 -23.25
CA ALA A 64 -2.39 -4.84 -24.43
C ALA A 64 -2.63 -4.04 -25.73
N ILE A 65 -3.56 -3.08 -25.72
CA ILE A 65 -3.88 -2.21 -26.85
C ILE A 65 -3.27 -0.82 -26.61
N GLN A 66 -2.82 -0.16 -27.68
CA GLN A 66 -2.25 1.18 -27.59
C GLN A 66 -3.24 2.15 -26.91
N HIS A 67 -2.74 2.95 -25.96
CA HIS A 67 -3.56 3.84 -25.13
C HIS A 67 -4.46 4.79 -25.94
N ASP A 68 -3.96 5.33 -27.05
CA ASP A 68 -4.67 6.25 -27.93
C ASP A 68 -5.68 5.56 -28.88
N ASP A 69 -5.68 4.22 -28.92
CA ASP A 69 -6.67 3.48 -29.69
C ASP A 69 -8.00 3.42 -28.91
N PRO A 70 -9.11 3.96 -29.45
CA PRO A 70 -10.40 3.89 -28.77
C PRO A 70 -10.88 2.46 -28.53
N SER A 71 -10.38 1.47 -29.27
CA SER A 71 -10.68 0.05 -29.11
C SER A 71 -10.10 -0.53 -27.82
N ALA A 72 -9.10 0.14 -27.21
CA ALA A 72 -8.58 -0.22 -25.90
C ALA A 72 -9.60 0.02 -24.78
N LEU A 73 -10.54 0.95 -24.97
CA LEU A 73 -11.46 1.36 -23.92
C LEU A 73 -12.52 0.27 -23.64
N LEU A 74 -12.47 -0.33 -22.45
CA LEU A 74 -13.42 -1.36 -22.03
C LEU A 74 -14.67 -0.74 -21.39
N GLY A 75 -14.47 0.34 -20.63
CA GLY A 75 -15.56 1.00 -19.93
C GLY A 75 -15.13 2.01 -18.89
N PHE A 76 -16.11 2.38 -18.06
CA PHE A 76 -15.94 3.33 -16.98
C PHE A 76 -16.46 2.73 -15.68
N ILE A 77 -15.82 3.13 -14.58
CA ILE A 77 -16.29 2.87 -13.22
C ILE A 77 -16.56 4.23 -12.58
N GLN A 78 -17.73 4.40 -11.97
CA GLN A 78 -18.06 5.61 -11.21
C GLN A 78 -18.63 5.27 -9.84
N ILE A 79 -18.41 6.14 -8.84
CA ILE A 79 -19.08 6.04 -7.55
C ILE A 79 -20.50 6.60 -7.67
N VAL A 80 -21.50 5.78 -7.34
CA VAL A 80 -22.91 6.17 -7.23
C VAL A 80 -23.41 5.77 -5.84
N GLY A 81 -23.60 6.76 -4.97
CA GLY A 81 -23.95 6.52 -3.57
C GLY A 81 -22.85 5.72 -2.86
N SER A 82 -23.18 4.50 -2.42
CA SER A 82 -22.24 3.58 -1.76
C SER A 82 -21.74 2.45 -2.67
N ALA A 83 -21.98 2.53 -3.98
CA ALA A 83 -21.64 1.49 -4.94
C ALA A 83 -20.76 2.02 -6.07
N PHE A 84 -20.07 1.09 -6.73
CA PHE A 84 -19.38 1.31 -7.98
C PHE A 84 -20.30 0.89 -9.12
N GLU A 85 -20.73 1.86 -9.93
CA GLU A 85 -21.45 1.61 -11.17
C GLU A 85 -20.44 1.36 -12.29
N VAL A 86 -20.69 0.32 -13.08
CA VAL A 86 -19.90 -0.02 -14.27
C VAL A 86 -20.71 0.33 -15.52
N THR A 87 -20.10 1.11 -16.40
CA THR A 87 -20.55 1.31 -17.78
C THR A 87 -19.66 0.47 -18.71
N ASN A 88 -20.18 -0.64 -19.22
CA ASN A 88 -19.45 -1.53 -20.12
C ASN A 88 -19.72 -1.14 -21.59
N LEU A 89 -18.69 -0.80 -22.35
CA LEU A 89 -18.86 -0.36 -23.74
C LEU A 89 -19.14 -1.50 -24.72
N GLY A 90 -18.77 -2.74 -24.38
CA GLY A 90 -19.17 -3.93 -25.13
C GLY A 90 -20.65 -4.31 -24.89
N ARG A 91 -21.26 -3.81 -23.81
CA ARG A 91 -22.67 -4.05 -23.45
C ARG A 91 -23.32 -2.76 -22.92
N PRO A 92 -23.50 -1.72 -23.75
CA PRO A 92 -23.88 -0.38 -23.30
C PRO A 92 -25.29 -0.28 -22.70
N ARG A 93 -26.13 -1.32 -22.83
CA ARG A 93 -27.48 -1.36 -22.25
C ARG A 93 -27.53 -1.88 -20.81
N GLU A 94 -26.43 -2.40 -20.29
CA GLU A 94 -26.39 -3.02 -18.96
C GLU A 94 -25.64 -2.13 -17.98
N ARG A 95 -26.30 -1.74 -16.87
CA ARG A 95 -25.67 -1.09 -15.73
C ARG A 95 -25.51 -2.10 -14.62
N ALA A 96 -24.29 -2.31 -14.19
CA ALA A 96 -23.97 -3.21 -13.08
C ALA A 96 -23.45 -2.40 -11.89
N TYR A 97 -23.86 -2.78 -10.69
CA TYR A 97 -23.46 -2.12 -9.45
C TYR A 97 -22.73 -3.11 -8.56
N PHE A 98 -21.60 -2.69 -8.01
CA PHE A 98 -20.76 -3.51 -7.15
C PHE A 98 -20.42 -2.78 -5.86
N SER A 99 -20.30 -3.52 -4.76
CA SER A 99 -19.81 -3.00 -3.49
C SER A 99 -18.27 -2.96 -3.40
N SER A 100 -17.57 -3.47 -4.42
CA SER A 100 -16.11 -3.57 -4.45
C SER A 100 -15.59 -3.10 -5.80
N PHE A 101 -14.57 -2.25 -5.75
CA PHE A 101 -13.90 -1.73 -6.94
C PHE A 101 -13.25 -2.85 -7.76
N ASP A 102 -12.60 -3.81 -7.10
CA ASP A 102 -12.00 -4.98 -7.76
C ASP A 102 -13.03 -5.79 -8.55
N ARG A 103 -14.21 -6.04 -7.95
CA ARG A 103 -15.31 -6.75 -8.64
C ARG A 103 -15.87 -5.94 -9.81
N ALA A 104 -15.95 -4.62 -9.67
CA ALA A 104 -16.36 -3.74 -10.75
C ALA A 104 -15.37 -3.82 -11.93
N THR A 105 -14.07 -3.75 -11.66
CA THR A 105 -13.02 -3.94 -12.68
C THR A 105 -13.11 -5.31 -13.32
N ALA A 106 -13.24 -6.38 -12.53
CA ALA A 106 -13.32 -7.74 -13.04
C ALA A 106 -14.51 -7.97 -13.98
N SER A 107 -15.61 -7.26 -13.78
CA SER A 107 -16.79 -7.35 -14.64
C SER A 107 -16.54 -6.85 -16.07
N LEU A 108 -15.57 -5.96 -16.27
CA LEU A 108 -15.17 -5.43 -17.57
C LEU A 108 -14.26 -6.40 -18.34
N LEU A 109 -13.65 -7.37 -17.66
CA LEU A 109 -12.70 -8.32 -18.23
C LEU A 109 -13.37 -9.51 -18.93
N THR A 110 -14.65 -9.73 -18.67
CA THR A 110 -15.39 -10.83 -19.29
C THR A 110 -15.60 -10.50 -20.77
N ARG A 111 -14.64 -10.92 -21.61
CA ARG A 111 -14.80 -10.88 -23.06
C ARG A 111 -16.10 -11.58 -23.43
N GLY A 112 -17.03 -10.83 -24.02
CA GLY A 112 -18.09 -11.43 -24.79
C GLY A 112 -17.46 -12.19 -25.94
N VAL A 113 -17.30 -13.50 -25.82
CA VAL A 113 -17.15 -14.37 -26.98
C VAL A 113 -18.45 -14.19 -27.77
N LEU A 114 -18.35 -13.45 -28.87
CA LEU A 114 -19.35 -13.51 -29.93
C LEU A 114 -19.23 -14.92 -30.51
N ALA A 115 -20.17 -15.79 -30.14
CA ALA A 115 -20.39 -17.07 -30.81
C ALA A 115 -21.20 -16.86 -32.10
#